data_AF-A0A2H0JVD6-F1
#
_entry.id   AF-A0A2H0JVD6-F1
#
_cell.length_a   1.000
_cell.length_b   1.000
_cell.length_c   1.000
_cell.angle_alpha   90.00
_cell.angle_beta   90.00
_cell.angle_gamma   90.00
#
_symmetry.space_group_name_H-M   'P 1'
#
loop_
_entity.id
_entity.type
_entity.pdbx_description
1 polymer ?
#
loop_
_entity_poly.entity_id
_entity_poly.type
_entity_poly.pdbx_seq_one_letter_code
_entity_poly.pdbx_strand_id
1 'polypeptide(L)'
;MFVAQVIGHSIEPRILDAAYCLFRWPVLGTRHGKIVIVQLRNEVDPESGERYTVKRYLSEKTVSEDGWLHTRIELRPENPNFEPIILTQSDEGDLQVVAEFVEVLGFQGS
;
A
#
# COMPACT_ATOMS: atom_id res chain seq x y z
N MET A 1 -10.63 12.19 -7.00
CA MET A 1 -9.79 11.21 -7.74
C MET A 1 -8.64 11.97 -8.37
N PHE A 2 -7.51 11.31 -8.62
CA PHE A 2 -6.35 11.90 -9.27
C PHE A 2 -5.57 10.83 -10.01
N VAL A 3 -4.68 11.26 -10.90
CA VAL A 3 -3.74 10.37 -11.59
C VAL A 3 -2.36 10.56 -11.01
N ALA A 4 -1.63 9.47 -10.79
CA ALA A 4 -0.22 9.49 -10.44
C ALA A 4 0.52 8.42 -11.24
N GLN A 5 1.77 8.71 -11.58
CA GLN A 5 2.67 7.71 -12.13
C GLN A 5 3.22 6.86 -10.99
N VAL A 6 3.13 5.53 -11.10
CA VAL A 6 3.74 4.59 -10.17
C VAL A 6 5.13 4.26 -10.68
N ILE A 7 6.13 4.38 -9.81
CA ILE A 7 7.53 4.08 -10.11
C ILE A 7 7.95 2.88 -9.26
N GLY A 8 8.67 1.94 -9.88
CA GLY A 8 9.12 0.71 -9.25
C GLY A 8 8.31 -0.51 -9.67
N HIS A 9 8.80 -1.67 -9.24
CA HIS A 9 8.37 -2.99 -9.67
C HIS A 9 7.68 -3.80 -8.56
N SER A 10 7.57 -3.26 -7.34
CA SER A 10 7.03 -4.01 -6.18
C SER A 10 5.55 -4.44 -6.32
N ILE A 11 4.78 -3.87 -7.25
CA ILE A 11 3.38 -4.25 -7.52
C ILE A 11 3.22 -4.94 -8.89
N GLU A 12 4.31 -5.33 -9.53
CA GLU A 12 4.23 -6.17 -10.73
C GLU A 12 3.70 -7.58 -10.40
N PRO A 13 2.95 -8.22 -11.33
CA PRO A 13 2.59 -7.74 -12.67
C PRO A 13 1.33 -6.87 -12.72
N ARG A 14 0.73 -6.56 -11.56
CA ARG A 14 -0.56 -5.86 -11.47
C ARG A 14 -0.48 -4.39 -11.89
N ILE A 15 0.59 -3.72 -11.50
CA ILE A 15 0.95 -2.37 -11.95
C ILE A 15 2.40 -2.45 -12.43
N LEU A 16 2.63 -2.17 -13.70
CA LEU A 16 3.97 -2.14 -14.29
C LEU A 16 4.69 -0.85 -13.89
N ASP A 17 6.02 -0.89 -13.90
CA ASP A 17 6.82 0.32 -13.72
C ASP A 17 6.42 1.42 -14.72
N ALA A 18 6.52 2.67 -14.26
CA ALA A 18 6.15 3.88 -14.96
C ALA A 18 4.67 3.98 -15.41
N ALA A 19 3.79 3.08 -14.95
CA ALA A 19 2.37 3.11 -15.30
C ALA A 19 1.64 4.31 -14.65
N TYR A 20 0.80 4.98 -15.43
CA TYR A 20 -0.13 5.97 -14.89
C TYR A 20 -1.34 5.28 -14.30
N CYS A 21 -1.66 5.55 -13.04
CA CYS A 21 -2.75 4.90 -12.33
C CYS A 21 -3.77 5.95 -11.85
N LEU A 22 -5.05 5.60 -11.96
CA LEU A 22 -6.15 6.36 -11.39
C LEU A 22 -6.33 5.96 -9.92
N PHE A 23 -6.39 6.96 -9.03
CA PHE A 23 -6.57 6.80 -7.61
C PHE A 23 -7.80 7.53 -7.09
N ARG A 24 -8.45 6.96 -6.08
CA ARG A 24 -9.61 7.54 -5.40
C ARG A 24 -9.26 7.99 -3.99
N TRP A 25 -9.61 9.23 -3.69
CA TRP A 25 -9.47 9.87 -2.39
C TRP A 25 -10.82 10.47 -1.96
N PRO A 26 -11.21 10.38 -0.66
CA PRO A 26 -10.55 9.59 0.38
C PRO A 26 -10.84 8.08 0.20
N VAL A 27 -10.09 7.23 0.91
CA VAL A 27 -10.41 5.79 0.98
C VAL A 27 -11.67 5.60 1.83
N LEU A 28 -12.72 5.02 1.25
CA LEU A 28 -13.97 4.73 1.94
C LEU A 28 -14.07 3.25 2.33
N GLY A 29 -14.57 2.97 3.53
CA GLY A 29 -14.74 1.62 4.05
C GLY A 29 -13.43 0.95 4.46
N THR A 30 -13.34 -0.37 4.30
CA THR A 30 -12.14 -1.12 4.65
C THR A 30 -10.97 -0.80 3.72
N ARG A 31 -9.76 -0.78 4.28
CA ARG A 31 -8.48 -0.70 3.56
C ARG A 31 -7.91 -2.09 3.27
N HIS A 32 -8.34 -3.10 4.04
CA HIS A 32 -7.85 -4.47 3.94
C HIS A 32 -8.09 -5.03 2.53
N GLY A 33 -7.04 -5.61 1.95
CA GLY A 33 -7.03 -6.20 0.62
C GLY A 33 -6.92 -5.20 -0.52
N LYS A 34 -6.91 -3.88 -0.27
CA LYS A 34 -6.83 -2.86 -1.33
C LYS A 34 -5.38 -2.50 -1.65
N ILE A 35 -5.09 -2.21 -2.91
CA ILE A 35 -3.86 -1.51 -3.29
C ILE A 35 -4.07 -0.03 -2.98
N VAL A 36 -3.16 0.56 -2.21
CA VAL A 36 -3.29 1.92 -1.71
C VAL A 36 -1.98 2.67 -1.81
N ILE A 37 -2.07 4.00 -1.91
CA ILE A 37 -0.96 4.90 -1.64
C ILE A 37 -0.87 5.08 -0.13
N VAL A 38 0.30 4.78 0.42
CA VAL A 38 0.64 4.99 1.83
C VAL A 38 1.76 6.00 1.92
N GLN A 39 1.60 6.99 2.78
CA GLN A 39 2.68 7.84 3.23
C GLN A 39 3.29 7.24 4.49
N LEU A 40 4.57 6.90 4.45
CA LEU A 40 5.38 6.52 5.60
C LEU A 40 5.89 7.80 6.27
N ARG A 41 5.67 7.94 7.58
CA ARG A 41 6.06 9.12 8.35
C ARG A 41 7.45 8.98 8.94
N ASN A 42 7.77 7.80 9.44
CA ASN A 42 9.02 7.50 10.14
C ASN A 42 9.96 6.60 9.34
N GLU A 43 9.51 6.11 8.19
CA GLU A 43 10.28 5.23 7.30
C GLU A 43 10.26 5.75 5.86
N VAL A 44 11.07 5.14 5.02
CA VAL A 44 11.05 5.31 3.57
C VAL A 44 10.82 3.96 2.91
N ASP A 45 10.21 3.97 1.74
CA ASP A 45 10.05 2.80 0.92
C ASP A 45 11.44 2.25 0.52
N PRO A 46 11.76 0.97 0.82
CA PRO A 46 13.10 0.44 0.59
C PRO A 46 13.53 0.39 -0.88
N GLU A 47 12.55 0.38 -1.80
CA GLU A 47 12.80 0.34 -3.24
C GLU A 47 13.13 1.73 -3.79
N SER A 48 12.30 2.72 -3.46
CA SER A 48 12.41 4.07 -4.03
C SER A 48 13.20 5.06 -3.17
N GLY A 49 13.36 4.80 -1.87
CA GLY A 49 13.89 5.77 -0.90
C GLY A 49 12.92 6.91 -0.57
N GLU A 50 11.69 6.87 -1.09
CA GLU A 50 10.68 7.91 -0.94
C GLU A 50 9.73 7.62 0.23
N ARG A 51 9.03 8.65 0.70
CA ARG A 51 8.03 8.51 1.78
C ARG A 51 6.68 8.00 1.31
N TYR A 52 6.46 7.88 0.01
CA TYR A 52 5.20 7.37 -0.53
C TYR A 52 5.45 6.02 -1.20
N THR A 53 4.59 5.05 -0.89
CA THR A 53 4.64 3.72 -1.47
C THR A 53 3.26 3.27 -1.93
N VAL A 54 3.23 2.44 -2.98
CA VAL A 54 2.03 1.74 -3.43
C VAL A 54 2.17 0.28 -3.04
N LYS A 55 1.29 -0.20 -2.15
CA LYS A 55 1.31 -1.60 -1.69
C LYS A 55 -0.10 -2.10 -1.45
N ARG A 56 -0.27 -3.43 -1.41
CA ARG A 56 -1.51 -4.04 -0.95
C ARG A 56 -1.57 -3.96 0.57
N TYR A 57 -2.58 -3.27 1.09
CA TYR A 57 -2.77 -3.11 2.52
C TYR A 57 -3.50 -4.33 3.10
N LEU A 58 -2.84 -5.06 3.98
CA LEU A 58 -3.45 -6.13 4.77
C LEU A 58 -3.42 -5.73 6.23
N SER A 59 -4.51 -6.03 6.92
CA SER A 59 -4.62 -5.82 8.37
C SER A 59 -5.19 -7.07 9.02
N GLU A 60 -4.49 -7.59 10.01
CA GLU A 60 -4.92 -8.68 10.86
C GLU A 60 -5.18 -8.15 12.27
N LYS A 61 -6.27 -8.60 12.89
CA LYS A 61 -6.62 -8.27 14.26
C LYS A 61 -6.45 -9.51 15.11
N THR A 62 -5.50 -9.49 16.01
CA THR A 62 -5.22 -10.58 16.95
C THR A 62 -5.63 -10.16 18.34
N VAL A 63 -6.31 -11.03 19.08
CA VAL A 63 -6.62 -10.81 20.49
C VAL A 63 -5.54 -11.51 21.31
N SER A 64 -4.80 -10.76 22.10
CA SER A 64 -3.83 -11.27 23.06
C SER A 64 -4.54 -11.99 24.21
N GLU A 65 -3.83 -12.85 24.95
CA GLU A 65 -4.38 -13.57 26.11
C GLU A 65 -5.00 -12.63 27.16
N ASP A 66 -4.47 -11.41 27.29
CA ASP A 66 -4.96 -10.35 28.16
C ASP A 66 -6.19 -9.59 27.62
N GLY A 67 -6.75 -10.02 26.47
CA GLY A 67 -7.90 -9.39 25.82
C GLY A 67 -7.58 -8.13 25.01
N TRP A 68 -6.31 -7.76 24.88
CA TRP A 68 -5.87 -6.61 24.07
C TRP A 68 -5.93 -6.95 22.58
N LEU A 69 -6.53 -6.06 21.79
CA LEU A 69 -6.62 -6.21 20.34
C LEU A 69 -5.36 -5.63 19.69
N HIS A 70 -4.47 -6.47 19.19
CA HIS A 70 -3.34 -6.07 18.37
C HIS A 70 -3.74 -6.02 16.89
N THR A 71 -3.54 -4.87 16.25
CA THR A 71 -3.62 -4.77 14.79
C THR A 71 -2.22 -4.91 14.21
N ARG A 72 -2.01 -5.89 13.35
CA ARG A 72 -0.81 -5.99 12.50
C ARG A 72 -1.17 -5.51 11.11
N ILE A 73 -0.40 -4.55 10.59
CA ILE A 73 -0.53 -4.06 9.24
C ILE A 73 0.63 -4.62 8.42
N GLU A 74 0.32 -5.13 7.24
CA GLU A 74 1.29 -5.58 6.26
C GLU A 74 1.05 -4.83 4.95
N LEU A 75 2.04 -4.06 4.51
CA LEU A 75 2.07 -3.45 3.19
C LEU A 75 2.78 -4.44 2.26
N ARG A 76 1.96 -5.31 1.64
CA ARG A 76 2.44 -6.45 0.86
C ARG A 76 2.73 -6.03 -0.59
N PRO A 77 3.93 -6.29 -1.12
CA PRO A 77 4.19 -6.24 -2.56
C PRO A 77 3.47 -7.37 -3.29
N GLU A 78 3.16 -7.17 -4.57
CA GLU A 78 2.65 -8.26 -5.43
C GLU A 78 3.77 -8.98 -6.18
N ASN A 79 4.93 -8.33 -6.27
CA ASN A 79 6.13 -8.92 -6.83
C ASN A 79 6.91 -9.68 -5.72
N PRO A 80 7.12 -11.00 -5.85
CA PRO A 80 7.76 -11.83 -4.82
C PRO A 80 9.25 -11.52 -4.60
N ASN A 81 9.87 -10.71 -5.45
CA ASN A 81 11.26 -10.27 -5.27
C ASN A 81 11.39 -9.14 -4.23
N PHE A 82 10.28 -8.67 -3.66
CA PHE A 82 10.24 -7.59 -2.69
C PHE A 82 9.68 -8.11 -1.36
N GLU A 83 10.25 -7.62 -0.27
CA GLU A 83 9.80 -7.96 1.08
C GLU A 83 8.61 -7.08 1.51
N PRO A 84 7.68 -7.60 2.32
CA PRO A 84 6.60 -6.81 2.90
C PRO A 84 7.11 -5.83 3.96
N ILE A 85 6.47 -4.68 4.07
CA ILE A 85 6.66 -3.76 5.20
C ILE A 85 5.65 -4.14 6.28
N ILE A 86 6.13 -4.50 7.47
CA ILE A 86 5.30 -4.95 8.59
C ILE A 86 5.30 -3.86 9.65
N LEU A 87 4.10 -3.43 10.04
CA LEU A 87 3.87 -2.41 11.05
C LEU A 87 2.98 -3.00 12.15
N THR A 88 3.37 -2.78 13.40
CA THR A 88 2.68 -3.26 14.59
C THR A 88 1.95 -2.12 15.29
N GLN A 89 1.15 -2.42 16.33
CA GLN A 89 0.27 -1.43 16.95
C GLN A 89 1.01 -0.22 17.58
N SER A 90 2.30 -0.35 17.92
CA SER A 90 3.14 0.80 18.29
C SER A 90 3.32 1.82 17.17
N ASP A 91 3.10 1.38 15.93
CA ASP A 91 3.45 2.07 14.70
C ASP A 91 2.19 2.57 13.97
N GLU A 92 0.99 2.48 14.58
CA GLU A 92 -0.28 2.95 13.97
C GLU A 92 -0.26 4.47 13.66
N GLY A 93 0.66 5.23 14.28
CA GLY A 93 0.93 6.64 13.96
C GLY A 93 1.88 6.86 12.78
N ASP A 94 2.55 5.81 12.31
CA ASP A 94 3.72 5.90 11.42
C ASP A 94 3.36 5.88 9.94
N LEU A 95 2.09 5.64 9.62
CA LEU A 95 1.61 5.68 8.25
C LEU A 95 0.32 6.49 8.10
N GLN A 96 0.11 7.00 6.90
CA GLN A 96 -1.16 7.56 6.47
C GLN A 96 -1.58 6.93 5.14
N VAL A 97 -2.76 6.32 5.12
CA VAL A 97 -3.35 5.84 3.86
C VAL A 97 -3.98 7.03 3.15
N VAL A 98 -3.48 7.33 1.95
CA VAL A 98 -3.86 8.51 1.18
C VAL A 98 -5.02 8.16 0.27
N ALA A 99 -4.85 7.22 -0.66
CA ALA A 99 -5.83 6.92 -1.68
C ALA A 99 -5.81 5.45 -2.08
N GLU A 100 -6.90 4.96 -2.66
CA GLU A 100 -7.02 3.59 -3.16
C GLU A 100 -6.85 3.56 -4.68
N PHE A 101 -6.15 2.54 -5.18
CA PHE A 101 -5.99 2.26 -6.60
C PHE A 101 -7.34 1.90 -7.22
N VAL A 102 -7.62 2.45 -8.39
CA VAL A 102 -8.82 2.16 -9.18
C VAL A 102 -8.45 1.33 -10.40
N GLU A 103 -7.58 1.85 -11.26
CA GLU A 103 -7.14 1.18 -12.50
C GLU A 103 -5.84 1.77 -13.05
N VAL A 104 -5.16 1.01 -13.90
CA VAL A 104 -4.06 1.50 -14.73
C VAL A 104 -4.65 2.20 -15.96
N LEU A 105 -4.19 3.41 -16.24
CA LEU A 105 -4.56 4.18 -17.41
C LEU A 105 -3.57 3.91 -18.55
N GLY A 106 -4.07 3.26 -19.60
CA GLY A 106 -3.32 3.01 -20.83
C GLY A 106 -2.49 1.73 -20.82
N PHE A 107 -3.05 0.67 -21.42
CA PHE A 107 -2.47 -0.05 -22.57
C PHE A 107 -3.62 -0.91 -23.13
N GLN A 108 -4.45 -0.33 -24.01
CA GLN A 108 -5.29 -1.14 -24.88
C GLN A 108 -4.40 -1.55 -26.05
N GLY A 109 -3.75 -2.70 -25.90
CA GLY A 109 -3.15 -3.37 -27.04
C GLY A 109 -4.26 -3.83 -27.98
N SER A 110 -4.31 -3.25 -29.17
CA SER A 110 -4.85 -3.88 -30.37
C SER A 110 -3.90 -3.58 -31.52
#